data_AF-A0AAP3ELL3-F1
#
_entry.id   AF-A0AAP3ELL3-F1
#
_cell.length_a   1.000
_cell.length_b   1.000
_cell.length_c   1.000
_cell.angle_alpha   90.00
_cell.angle_beta   90.00
_cell.angle_gamma   90.00
#
_symmetry.space_group_name_H-M   'P 1'
#
loop_
_entity.id
_entity.type
_entity.pdbx_description
1 polymer ?
#
loop_
_entity_poly.entity_id
_entity_poly.type
_entity_poly.pdbx_seq_one_letter_code
_entity_poly.pdbx_strand_id
1 'polypeptide(L)'
;NPKKSAFSAWKARLREGVPPEAMLDGVRRYARYLAATGKTGTEFVQRATTFFGPDRNFENPWLLPVSGTNNQRCVNHISEPDNEIPPGFRG
;
A
#
# COMPACT_ATOMS: atom_id res chain seq x y z
N ASN A 1 16.10 4.24 11.10
CA ASN A 1 15.37 5.50 10.84
C ASN A 1 15.94 6.61 11.72
N PRO A 2 16.98 7.36 11.28
CA PRO A 2 17.64 8.36 12.13
C PRO A 2 16.73 9.57 12.40
N LYS A 3 16.46 9.86 13.68
CA LYS A 3 15.50 10.90 14.08
C LYS A 3 15.91 12.31 13.64
N LYS A 4 17.20 12.65 13.77
CA LYS A 4 17.73 13.99 13.43
C LYS A 4 17.56 14.33 11.94
N SER A 5 17.92 13.40 11.05
CA SER A 5 17.79 13.62 9.61
C SER A 5 16.33 13.69 9.17
N ALA A 6 15.47 12.83 9.73
CA ALA A 6 14.03 12.89 9.48
C ALA A 6 13.41 14.23 9.94
N PHE A 7 13.79 14.73 11.12
CA PHE A 7 13.32 16.02 11.61
C PHE A 7 13.83 17.20 10.75
N SER A 8 15.07 17.13 10.26
CA SER A 8 15.58 18.12 9.31
C SER A 8 14.78 18.13 8.02
N ALA A 9 14.44 16.96 7.46
CA ALA A 9 13.61 16.85 6.27
C ALA A 9 12.20 17.42 6.49
N TRP A 10 11.55 17.09 7.61
CA TRP A 10 10.28 17.69 8.03
C TRP A 10 10.36 19.23 8.10
N LYS A 11 11.37 19.78 8.78
CA LYS A 11 11.56 21.22 8.88
C LYS A 11 11.84 21.89 7.53
N ALA A 12 12.45 21.19 6.57
CA ALA A 12 12.64 21.73 5.23
C ALA A 12 11.29 21.98 4.55
N ARG A 13 10.34 21.05 4.67
CA ARG A 13 8.98 21.19 4.12
C ARG A 13 8.21 22.35 4.76
N LEU A 14 8.35 22.54 6.08
CA LEU A 14 7.77 23.71 6.75
C LEU A 14 8.31 25.03 6.19
N ARG A 15 9.63 25.11 5.92
CA ARG A 15 10.24 26.32 5.32
C ARG A 15 9.81 26.57 3.88
N GLU A 16 9.43 25.52 3.18
CA GLU A 16 8.86 25.59 1.82
C GLU A 16 7.35 25.93 1.83
N GLY A 17 6.76 26.16 3.01
CA GLY A 17 5.35 26.54 3.14
C GLY A 17 4.37 25.37 3.12
N VAL A 18 4.85 24.11 3.21
CA VAL A 18 3.95 22.96 3.35
C VAL A 18 3.30 23.01 4.73
N PRO A 19 1.95 23.03 4.82
CA PRO A 19 1.28 23.03 6.11
C PRO A 19 1.54 21.70 6.84
N PRO A 20 1.83 21.73 8.16
CA PRO A 20 2.04 20.54 8.96
C PRO A 20 0.93 19.49 8.78
N GLU A 21 -0.31 19.93 8.66
CA GLU A 21 -1.52 19.14 8.50
C GLU A 21 -1.45 18.28 7.23
N ALA A 22 -0.97 18.82 6.11
CA ALA A 22 -0.82 18.07 4.86
C ALA A 22 0.20 16.93 4.99
N MET A 23 1.30 17.17 5.71
CA MET A 23 2.28 16.12 6.00
C MET A 23 1.71 15.05 6.94
N LEU A 24 0.96 15.46 7.98
CA LEU A 24 0.29 14.52 8.89
C LEU A 24 -0.76 13.68 8.16
N ASP A 25 -1.53 14.28 7.25
CA ASP A 25 -2.49 13.55 6.42
C ASP A 25 -1.81 12.56 5.49
N GLY A 26 -0.65 12.92 4.93
CA GLY A 26 0.20 11.99 4.19
C GLY A 26 0.64 10.79 5.04
N VAL A 27 1.08 11.02 6.29
CA VAL A 27 1.44 9.93 7.23
C VAL A 27 0.23 9.03 7.51
N ARG A 28 -0.95 9.61 7.74
CA ARG A 28 -2.19 8.85 7.99
C ARG A 28 -2.58 8.00 6.79
N ARG A 29 -2.53 8.54 5.57
CA ARG A 29 -2.78 7.78 4.34
C ARG A 29 -1.79 6.63 4.19
N TYR A 30 -0.50 6.91 4.37
CA TYR A 30 0.55 5.90 4.26
C TYR A 30 0.42 4.78 5.31
N ALA A 31 0.08 5.12 6.56
CA ALA A 31 -0.16 4.12 7.61
C ALA A 31 -1.33 3.19 7.27
N ARG A 32 -2.44 3.74 6.73
CA ARG A 32 -3.58 2.94 6.25
C ARG A 32 -3.18 2.04 5.08
N TYR A 33 -2.39 2.53 4.13
CA TYR A 33 -1.87 1.74 3.03
C TYR A 33 -0.97 0.58 3.51
N LEU A 34 -0.06 0.83 4.46
CA LEU A 34 0.79 -0.21 5.03
C LEU A 34 -0.03 -1.30 5.74
N ALA A 35 -1.06 -0.91 6.49
CA ALA A 35 -1.96 -1.86 7.13
C ALA A 35 -2.73 -2.69 6.10
N ALA A 36 -3.32 -2.05 5.08
CA ALA A 36 -4.10 -2.73 4.05
C ALA A 36 -3.26 -3.65 3.15
N THR A 37 -1.96 -3.38 3.02
CA THR A 37 -1.03 -4.17 2.20
C THR A 37 -0.19 -5.15 3.00
N GLY A 38 -0.40 -5.26 4.32
CA GLY A 38 0.37 -6.16 5.19
C GLY A 38 1.85 -5.81 5.33
N LYS A 39 2.22 -4.55 5.08
CA LYS A 39 3.62 -4.07 5.10
C LYS A 39 4.02 -3.41 6.42
N THR A 40 3.09 -3.24 7.35
CA THR A 40 3.39 -2.70 8.69
C THR A 40 4.46 -3.53 9.39
N GLY A 41 5.47 -2.88 9.97
CA GLY A 41 6.55 -3.56 10.71
C GLY A 41 7.57 -4.30 9.84
N THR A 42 7.47 -4.21 8.51
CA THR A 42 8.45 -4.79 7.59
C THR A 42 9.58 -3.83 7.28
N GLU A 43 10.69 -4.35 6.75
CA GLU A 43 11.80 -3.54 6.23
C GLU A 43 11.42 -2.66 5.02
N PHE A 44 10.31 -2.97 4.36
CA PHE A 44 9.80 -2.23 3.21
C PHE A 44 9.07 -0.94 3.57
N VAL A 45 8.91 -0.63 4.87
CA VAL A 45 8.40 0.66 5.33
C VAL A 45 9.42 1.75 5.02
N GLN A 46 8.96 2.83 4.37
CA GLN A 46 9.82 3.95 4.01
C GLN A 46 10.41 4.62 5.25
N ARG A 47 11.71 4.94 5.17
CA ARG A 47 12.38 5.77 6.17
C ARG A 47 11.76 7.16 6.18
N ALA A 48 11.63 7.77 7.36
CA ALA A 48 11.04 9.10 7.48
C ALA A 48 11.84 10.17 6.74
N THR A 49 13.18 10.03 6.65
CA THR A 49 14.03 10.93 5.85
C THR A 49 13.69 10.90 4.36
N THR A 50 13.32 9.73 3.82
CA THR A 50 12.86 9.59 2.43
C THR A 50 11.43 10.11 2.31
N PHE A 51 10.56 9.74 3.27
CA PHE A 51 9.15 10.12 3.25
C PHE A 51 8.92 11.64 3.25
N PHE A 52 9.66 12.37 4.07
CA PHE A 52 9.66 13.85 4.11
C PHE A 52 10.74 14.48 3.23
N GLY A 53 11.50 13.67 2.50
CA GLY A 53 12.60 14.10 1.63
C GLY A 53 12.13 14.90 0.42
N PRO A 54 13.05 15.42 -0.42
CA PRO A 54 12.74 16.30 -1.55
C PRO A 54 11.63 15.80 -2.49
N ASP A 55 11.51 14.48 -2.64
CA ASP A 55 10.48 13.82 -3.45
C ASP A 55 9.07 13.89 -2.84
N ARG A 56 8.95 14.38 -1.59
CA ARG A 56 7.69 14.68 -0.91
C ARG A 56 6.69 13.52 -0.94
N ASN A 57 7.15 12.32 -0.61
CA ASN A 57 6.33 11.10 -0.67
C ASN A 57 5.06 11.13 0.22
N PHE A 58 4.95 12.08 1.17
CA PHE A 58 3.70 12.35 1.90
C PHE A 58 2.57 12.90 1.00
N GLU A 59 2.89 13.51 -0.15
CA GLU A 59 1.92 14.01 -1.13
C GLU A 59 1.32 12.88 -1.98
N ASN A 60 1.94 11.70 -2.02
CA ASN A 60 1.39 10.56 -2.73
C ASN A 60 0.00 10.19 -2.21
N PRO A 61 -0.89 9.70 -3.10
CA PRO A 61 -2.26 9.41 -2.73
C PRO A 61 -2.37 8.20 -1.79
N TRP A 62 -1.39 7.28 -1.82
CA TRP A 62 -1.36 6.04 -1.04
C TRP A 62 -2.72 5.31 -1.06
N LEU A 63 -3.26 5.15 -2.27
CA LEU A 63 -4.56 4.54 -2.49
C LEU A 63 -4.57 3.14 -1.88
N LEU A 64 -5.62 2.86 -1.11
CA LEU A 64 -5.83 1.52 -0.60
C LEU A 64 -6.04 0.57 -1.77
N PRO A 65 -5.47 -0.64 -1.74
CA PRO A 65 -5.85 -1.67 -2.70
C PRO A 65 -7.38 -1.81 -2.61
N VAL A 66 -8.06 -1.68 -3.74
CA VAL A 66 -9.47 -2.05 -3.82
C VAL A 66 -9.53 -3.50 -3.34
N SER A 67 -10.22 -3.74 -2.23
CA SER A 67 -10.61 -5.09 -1.86
C SER A 67 -11.34 -5.61 -3.08
N GLY A 68 -10.69 -6.51 -3.84
CA GLY A 68 -11.36 -7.18 -4.92
C GLY A 68 -12.64 -7.75 -4.32
N THR A 69 -13.78 -7.30 -4.85
CA THR A 69 -14.99 -8.11 -4.82
C THR A 69 -14.57 -9.54 -5.15
N ASN A 70 -14.73 -10.43 -4.18
CA ASN A 70 -14.71 -11.89 -4.37
C ASN A 70 -13.35 -12.52 -4.73
N ASN A 71 -12.33 -12.31 -3.89
CA ASN A 71 -11.22 -13.28 -3.77
C ASN A 71 -11.29 -14.05 -2.44
N GLN A 72 -12.51 -14.41 -2.00
CA GLN A 72 -12.70 -15.80 -1.61
C GLN A 72 -12.35 -16.65 -2.83
N ARG A 73 -11.05 -16.88 -3.07
CA ARG A 73 -10.64 -18.18 -3.57
C ARG A 73 -10.88 -19.12 -2.40
N CYS A 74 -12.14 -19.51 -2.22
CA CYS A 74 -12.41 -20.82 -1.68
C CYS A 74 -11.67 -21.78 -2.61
N VAL A 75 -10.48 -22.20 -2.20
CA VAL A 75 -9.68 -23.23 -2.87
C VAL A 75 -10.50 -24.53 -3.05
N ASN A 76 -11.63 -24.62 -2.34
CA ASN A 76 -12.60 -25.72 -2.36
C ASN A 76 -13.83 -25.48 -3.24
N HIS A 77 -13.96 -24.37 -3.99
CA HIS A 77 -15.02 -24.26 -5.00
C HIS A 77 -14.49 -24.77 -6.33
N ILE A 78 -14.43 -26.11 -6.44
CA ILE A 78 -14.29 -26.80 -7.70
C ILE A 78 -15.62 -26.58 -8.44
N SER A 79 -15.58 -26.00 -9.64
CA SER A 79 -16.75 -25.96 -10.53
C SER A 79 -17.35 -27.35 -10.62
N GLU A 80 -18.68 -27.48 -10.62
CA GLU A 80 -19.30 -28.79 -10.83
C GLU A 80 -18.64 -29.48 -12.04
N PRO A 81 -18.17 -30.72 -11.91
CA PRO A 81 -17.56 -31.41 -13.03
C PRO A 81 -18.62 -31.48 -14.12
N ASP A 82 -18.25 -30.95 -15.29
CA ASP A 82 -19.07 -31.09 -16.47
C ASP A 82 -19.18 -32.60 -16.75
N ASN A 83 -20.37 -33.16 -16.54
CA ASN A 83 -20.63 -34.59 -16.71
C ASN A 83 -20.81 -34.96 -18.20
N GLU A 84 -20.68 -33.98 -19.10
CA GLU A 84 -20.78 -34.20 -20.54
C GLU A 84 -19.39 -34.45 -21.15
N ILE A 85 -19.11 -35.72 -21.45
CA ILE A 85 -17.96 -36.10 -22.27
C ILE A 85 -18.27 -35.70 -23.72
N PRO A 86 -17.50 -34.80 -24.35
CA PRO A 86 -17.76 -34.39 -25.72
C PRO A 86 -17.61 -35.60 -26.67
N PRO A 87 -18.58 -35.81 -27.59
CA PRO A 87 -18.49 -36.89 -28.56
C PRO A 87 -17.26 -36.68 -29.46
N GLY A 88 -16.27 -37.58 -29.35
CA GLY A 88 -15.04 -37.52 -30.14
C GLY A 88 -13.75 -37.86 -29.38
N PHE A 89 -13.78 -37.92 -28.05
CA PHE A 89 -12.62 -38.33 -27.25
C PHE A 89 -12.41 -39.86 -27.34
N ARG A 90 -11.72 -40.34 -28.38
CA ARG A 90 -11.18 -41.71 -28.44
C ARG A 90 -9.72 -41.66 -27.97
N GLY A 91 -9.39 -42.49 -26.98
CA GLY A 91 -8.02 -42.74 -26.51
C GLY A 91 -7.20 -43.59 -27.47
#